data_AF-A0A1H0VRE6-F1
#
_entry.id   AF-A0A1H0VRE6-F1
#
_cell.length_a   1.000
_cell.length_b   1.000
_cell.length_c   1.000
_cell.angle_alpha   90.00
_cell.angle_beta   90.00
_cell.angle_gamma   90.00
#
_symmetry.space_group_name_H-M   'P 1'
#
loop_
_entity.id
_entity.type
_entity.pdbx_description
1 polymer ?
#
loop_
_entity_poly.entity_id
_entity_poly.type
_entity_poly.pdbx_seq_one_letter_code
_entity_poly.pdbx_strand_id
1 'polypeptide(L)'
;MKQLAPRALPALSQLLPDLGNPSPAELARYLGVSVRTAYGWKALDRAPRAVLLALFWESSYGLSTLDCELHNTAMVWKNLSESQGLEMANLRARIARLERIGDFGCANDPHEKGPHAAALFVSGAS
;
A
#
# COMPACT_ATOMS: atom_id res chain seq x y z
N MET A 1 8.41 -6.74 -6.02
CA MET A 1 7.37 -5.99 -6.76
C MET A 1 6.26 -6.97 -7.14
N LYS A 2 5.01 -6.68 -6.78
CA LYS A 2 3.86 -7.50 -7.19
C LYS A 2 3.69 -7.32 -8.70
N GLN A 3 3.92 -8.37 -9.49
CA GLN A 3 3.70 -8.31 -10.94
C GLN A 3 2.19 -8.30 -11.19
N LEU A 4 1.67 -7.18 -11.66
CA LEU A 4 0.28 -7.03 -12.11
C LEU A 4 0.04 -7.63 -13.50
N ALA A 5 1.11 -8.01 -14.21
CA ALA A 5 0.99 -8.58 -15.53
C ALA A 5 0.34 -9.98 -15.47
N PRO A 6 -0.80 -10.20 -16.14
CA PRO A 6 -1.46 -11.50 -16.16
C PRO A 6 -0.53 -12.55 -16.78
N ARG A 7 -0.44 -13.71 -16.12
CA ARG A 7 0.40 -14.84 -16.55
C ARG A 7 -0.18 -15.58 -17.74
N ALA A 8 -1.51 -15.72 -17.77
CA ALA A 8 -2.27 -16.27 -18.87
C ALA A 8 -3.13 -15.15 -19.46
N LEU A 9 -3.08 -15.01 -20.78
CA LEU A 9 -3.92 -14.07 -21.52
C LEU A 9 -5.01 -14.86 -22.25
N PRO A 10 -6.25 -14.36 -22.29
CA PRO A 10 -7.28 -14.95 -23.13
C PRO A 10 -6.89 -14.87 -24.61
N ALA A 11 -7.49 -15.75 -25.42
CA ALA A 11 -7.36 -15.66 -26.87
C ALA A 11 -7.98 -14.36 -27.40
N LEU A 12 -7.55 -13.92 -28.59
CA LEU A 12 -8.09 -12.69 -29.19
C LEU A 12 -9.61 -12.84 -29.43
N SER A 13 -10.05 -14.03 -29.83
CA SER A 13 -11.46 -14.42 -29.99
C SER A 13 -12.30 -14.30 -28.71
N GLN A 14 -11.68 -14.35 -27.53
CA GLN A 14 -12.35 -14.18 -26.24
C GLN A 14 -12.38 -12.70 -25.80
N LEU A 15 -11.36 -11.92 -26.15
CA LEU A 15 -11.26 -10.50 -25.81
C LEU A 15 -12.16 -9.63 -26.71
N LEU A 16 -12.24 -9.92 -28.00
CA LEU A 16 -12.98 -9.10 -28.95
C LEU A 16 -14.49 -8.98 -28.60
N PRO A 17 -15.22 -10.05 -28.24
CA PRO A 17 -16.62 -9.96 -27.86
C PRO A 17 -16.86 -9.08 -26.63
N ASP A 18 -15.96 -9.14 -25.66
CA ASP A 18 -16.03 -8.33 -24.44
C ASP A 18 -15.85 -6.82 -24.74
N LEU A 19 -15.03 -6.50 -25.73
CA LEU A 19 -14.81 -5.15 -26.24
C LEU A 19 -15.88 -4.68 -27.25
N GLY A 20 -16.99 -5.39 -27.41
CA GLY A 20 -18.07 -5.03 -28.35
C GLY A 20 -17.81 -5.44 -29.80
N ASN A 21 -16.89 -6.40 -30.03
CA ASN A 21 -16.53 -6.99 -31.31
C ASN A 21 -16.12 -5.97 -32.40
N PRO A 22 -15.05 -5.18 -32.15
CA PRO A 22 -14.61 -4.16 -33.09
C PRO A 22 -14.23 -4.74 -34.45
N SER A 23 -14.49 -3.95 -35.50
CA SER A 23 -14.05 -4.29 -36.85
C SER A 23 -12.51 -4.27 -36.93
N PRO A 24 -11.89 -5.02 -37.86
CA PRO A 24 -10.44 -4.97 -38.06
C PRO A 24 -9.90 -3.56 -38.36
N ALA A 25 -10.71 -2.70 -38.98
CA ALA A 25 -10.35 -1.31 -39.25
C ALA A 25 -10.30 -0.46 -37.98
N GLU A 26 -11.27 -0.63 -37.08
CA GLU A 26 -11.28 0.03 -35.77
C GLU A 26 -10.14 -0.46 -34.91
N LEU A 27 -9.93 -1.78 -34.85
CA LEU A 27 -8.83 -2.40 -34.12
C LEU A 27 -7.47 -1.88 -34.61
N ALA A 28 -7.30 -1.76 -35.93
CA ALA A 28 -6.11 -1.18 -36.55
C ALA A 28 -5.91 0.29 -36.17
N ARG A 29 -6.98 1.09 -36.16
CA ARG A 29 -6.94 2.50 -35.75
C ARG A 29 -6.55 2.65 -34.28
N TYR A 30 -7.14 1.86 -33.38
CA TYR A 30 -6.86 1.94 -31.95
C TYR A 30 -5.44 1.48 -31.60
N LEU A 31 -4.96 0.43 -32.27
CA LEU A 31 -3.63 -0.14 -32.01
C LEU A 31 -2.51 0.51 -32.83
N GLY A 32 -2.84 1.42 -33.75
CA GLY A 32 -1.86 2.08 -34.62
C GLY A 32 -1.16 1.13 -35.61
N VAL A 33 -1.87 0.11 -36.09
CA VAL A 33 -1.33 -0.89 -37.04
C VAL A 33 -2.05 -0.87 -38.37
N SER A 34 -1.51 -1.56 -39.38
CA SER A 34 -2.20 -1.70 -40.67
C SER A 34 -3.46 -2.56 -40.53
N VAL A 35 -4.51 -2.24 -41.30
CA VAL A 35 -5.75 -3.04 -41.34
C VAL A 35 -5.47 -4.48 -41.76
N ARG A 36 -4.52 -4.70 -42.67
CA ARG A 36 -4.07 -6.04 -43.08
C ARG A 36 -3.53 -6.84 -41.89
N THR A 37 -2.74 -6.19 -41.03
CA THR A 37 -2.18 -6.81 -39.83
C THR A 37 -3.29 -7.19 -38.85
N ALA A 38 -4.21 -6.27 -38.56
CA ALA A 38 -5.35 -6.54 -37.68
C ALA A 38 -6.27 -7.65 -38.23
N TYR A 39 -6.50 -7.68 -39.54
CA TYR A 39 -7.24 -8.74 -40.21
C TYR A 39 -6.55 -10.10 -40.07
N GLY A 40 -5.23 -10.14 -40.27
CA GLY A 40 -4.42 -11.35 -40.09
C GLY A 40 -4.49 -11.89 -38.66
N TRP A 41 -4.46 -11.01 -37.66
CA TRP A 41 -4.61 -11.42 -36.26
C TRP A 41 -5.99 -12.00 -35.94
N LYS A 42 -7.05 -11.38 -36.45
CA LYS A 42 -8.43 -11.87 -36.28
C LYS A 42 -8.64 -13.21 -36.97
N ALA A 43 -8.08 -13.40 -38.17
CA ALA A 43 -8.21 -14.64 -38.93
C ALA A 43 -7.44 -15.81 -38.31
N LEU A 44 -6.25 -15.55 -37.75
CA LEU A 44 -5.38 -16.57 -37.15
C LEU A 44 -5.59 -16.76 -35.64
N ASP A 45 -6.50 -15.99 -35.04
CA ASP A 45 -6.69 -15.87 -33.59
C ASP A 45 -5.37 -15.68 -32.81
N ARG A 46 -4.43 -14.94 -33.42
CA ARG A 46 -3.08 -14.73 -32.90
C ARG A 46 -2.66 -13.29 -33.08
N ALA A 47 -2.51 -12.60 -31.95
CA ALA A 47 -1.89 -11.28 -31.89
C ALA A 47 -0.61 -11.33 -31.03
N PRO A 48 0.34 -10.41 -31.24
CA PRO A 48 1.50 -10.26 -30.38
C PRO A 48 1.09 -10.07 -28.91
N ARG A 49 1.91 -10.58 -27.98
CA ARG A 49 1.62 -10.52 -26.53
C ARG A 49 1.37 -9.09 -26.03
N ALA A 50 2.07 -8.10 -26.57
CA ALA A 50 1.87 -6.70 -26.22
C ALA A 50 0.45 -6.20 -26.58
N VAL A 51 -0.10 -6.64 -27.71
CA VAL A 51 -1.46 -6.29 -28.16
C VAL A 51 -2.50 -6.98 -27.27
N LEU A 52 -2.31 -8.26 -26.98
CA LEU A 52 -3.20 -8.99 -26.08
C LEU A 52 -3.21 -8.38 -24.68
N LEU A 53 -2.07 -7.89 -24.19
CA LEU A 53 -2.00 -7.16 -22.92
C LEU A 53 -2.78 -5.84 -22.97
N ALA A 54 -2.62 -5.06 -24.03
CA ALA A 54 -3.37 -3.81 -24.18
C ALA A 54 -4.88 -4.05 -24.20
N LEU A 55 -5.34 -5.00 -25.03
CA LEU A 55 -6.75 -5.37 -25.11
C LEU A 55 -7.28 -5.97 -23.80
N PHE A 56 -6.47 -6.73 -23.09
CA PHE A 56 -6.84 -7.27 -21.78
C PHE A 56 -7.11 -6.15 -20.75
N TRP A 57 -6.27 -5.12 -20.69
CA TRP A 57 -6.47 -4.04 -19.71
C TRP A 57 -7.68 -3.17 -20.02
N GLU A 58 -8.07 -3.06 -21.30
CA GLU A 58 -9.31 -2.39 -21.72
C GLU A 58 -10.56 -3.27 -21.52
N SER A 59 -10.40 -4.59 -21.43
CA SER A 59 -11.52 -5.54 -21.24
C SER A 59 -12.01 -5.56 -19.79
N SER A 60 -13.22 -6.11 -19.60
CA SER A 60 -13.82 -6.35 -18.29
C SER A 60 -12.93 -7.19 -17.37
N TYR A 61 -12.12 -8.10 -17.93
CA TYR A 61 -11.15 -8.89 -17.18
C TYR A 61 -10.07 -8.03 -16.53
N GLY A 62 -9.53 -7.06 -17.27
CA GLY A 62 -8.52 -6.13 -16.78
C GLY A 62 -9.09 -5.22 -15.71
N LEU A 63 -10.27 -4.64 -15.97
CA LEU A 63 -10.98 -3.78 -15.03
C LEU A 63 -11.29 -4.50 -13.72
N SER A 64 -11.82 -5.73 -13.78
CA SER A 64 -12.11 -6.55 -12.59
C SER A 64 -10.85 -6.84 -11.77
N THR A 65 -9.72 -7.08 -12.43
CA THR A 65 -8.43 -7.30 -11.75
C THR A 65 -7.99 -6.03 -11.01
N LEU A 66 -8.12 -4.86 -11.63
CA LEU A 66 -7.81 -3.57 -11.01
C LEU A 66 -8.73 -3.27 -9.83
N ASP A 67 -10.03 -3.48 -9.98
CA ASP A 67 -11.01 -3.26 -8.92
C ASP A 67 -10.73 -4.14 -7.70
N CYS A 68 -10.38 -5.41 -7.92
CA CYS A 68 -10.00 -6.33 -6.85
C CYS A 68 -8.75 -5.83 -6.10
N GLU A 69 -7.70 -5.42 -6.81
CA GLU A 69 -6.48 -4.92 -6.19
C GLU A 69 -6.72 -3.60 -5.45
N LEU A 70 -7.54 -2.70 -6.01
CA LEU A 70 -7.94 -1.46 -5.38
C LEU A 70 -8.71 -1.72 -4.08
N HIS A 71 -9.69 -2.61 -4.13
CA HIS A 71 -10.49 -3.01 -2.96
C HIS A 71 -9.61 -3.60 -1.86
N ASN A 72 -8.72 -4.52 -2.21
CA ASN A 72 -7.78 -5.13 -1.27
C ASN A 72 -6.87 -4.08 -0.63
N THR A 73 -6.35 -3.15 -1.43
CA THR A 73 -5.49 -2.07 -0.94
C THR A 73 -6.25 -1.15 0.01
N ALA A 74 -7.47 -0.74 -0.34
CA ALA A 74 -8.31 0.09 0.50
C ALA A 74 -8.64 -0.59 1.85
N MET A 75 -8.94 -1.90 1.83
CA MET A 75 -9.20 -2.68 3.04
C MET A 75 -7.97 -2.76 3.95
N VAL A 76 -6.77 -2.93 3.40
CA VAL A 76 -5.52 -2.92 4.18
C VAL A 76 -5.33 -1.58 4.90
N TRP A 77 -5.52 -0.46 4.19
CA TRP A 77 -5.36 0.87 4.79
C TRP A 77 -6.42 1.16 5.85
N LYS A 78 -7.68 0.76 5.59
CA LYS A 78 -8.77 0.88 6.57
C LYS A 78 -8.43 0.12 7.86
N ASN A 79 -8.06 -1.15 7.73
CA ASN A 79 -7.73 -2.00 8.88
C ASN A 79 -6.54 -1.45 9.67
N LEU A 80 -5.52 -0.92 8.96
CA LEU A 80 -4.37 -0.28 9.60
C LEU A 80 -4.79 0.96 10.39
N SER A 81 -5.62 1.83 9.81
CA SER A 81 -6.12 3.03 10.47
C SER A 81 -6.96 2.70 11.70
N GLU A 82 -7.80 1.67 11.63
CA GLU A 82 -8.62 1.22 12.76
C GLU A 82 -7.74 0.67 13.88
N SER A 83 -6.76 -0.19 13.55
CA SER A 83 -5.81 -0.73 14.53
C SER A 83 -5.01 0.39 15.21
N GLN A 84 -4.52 1.37 14.45
CA GLN A 84 -3.82 2.52 15.02
C GLN A 84 -4.72 3.36 15.94
N GLY A 85 -5.99 3.55 15.57
CA GLY A 85 -6.97 4.24 16.40
C GLY A 85 -7.22 3.54 17.73
N LEU A 86 -7.32 2.20 17.71
CA LEU A 86 -7.47 1.38 18.92
C LEU A 86 -6.25 1.48 19.84
N GLU A 87 -5.04 1.39 19.28
CA GLU A 87 -3.80 1.55 20.06
C GLU A 87 -3.69 2.94 20.67
N MET A 88 -4.03 4.00 19.93
CA MET A 88 -4.06 5.37 20.46
C MET A 88 -5.07 5.50 21.59
N ALA A 89 -6.26 4.92 21.46
CA ALA A 89 -7.28 4.93 22.51
C ALA A 89 -6.79 4.18 23.76
N ASN A 90 -6.18 3.01 23.60
CA ASN A 90 -5.62 2.22 24.69
C ASN A 90 -4.51 2.98 25.43
N LEU A 91 -3.54 3.54 24.69
CA LEU A 91 -2.44 4.33 25.28
C LEU A 91 -2.96 5.55 26.04
N ARG A 92 -3.93 6.28 25.47
CA ARG A 92 -4.59 7.42 26.14
C ARG A 92 -5.33 7.00 27.41
N ALA A 93 -6.06 5.88 27.37
CA ALA A 93 -6.75 5.35 28.54
C ALA A 93 -5.76 4.93 29.65
N ARG A 94 -4.62 4.34 29.28
CA ARG A 94 -3.55 3.99 30.22
C ARG A 94 -2.93 5.22 30.86
N ILE A 95 -2.63 6.27 30.08
CA ILE A 95 -2.14 7.55 30.59
C ILE A 95 -3.16 8.15 31.57
N ALA A 96 -4.43 8.28 31.16
CA ALA A 96 -5.48 8.84 32.01
C ALA A 96 -5.69 8.05 33.32
N ARG A 97 -5.49 6.72 33.28
CA ARG A 97 -5.50 5.89 34.50
C ARG A 97 -4.31 6.20 35.40
N LEU A 98 -3.11 6.34 34.83
CA LEU A 98 -1.90 6.68 35.58
C LEU A 98 -2.00 8.09 36.19
N GLU A 99 -2.50 9.06 35.44
CA GLU A 99 -2.76 10.43 35.91
C GLU A 99 -3.74 10.47 37.09
N ARG A 100 -4.73 9.57 37.12
CA ARG A 100 -5.69 9.49 38.21
C ARG A 100 -5.13 8.83 39.47
N ILE A 101 -4.20 7.89 39.32
CA ILE A 101 -3.62 7.11 40.44
C ILE A 101 -2.39 7.82 41.00
N GLY A 102 -1.68 8.59 40.18
CA GLY A 102 -0.52 9.36 40.62
C GLY A 102 -0.92 10.67 41.29
N ASP A 103 -0.75 10.75 42.60
CA ASP A 103 -0.21 11.98 43.19
C ASP A 103 1.26 12.01 42.75
N PHE A 104 1.55 12.75 41.67
CA PHE A 104 2.92 12.89 41.19
C PHE A 104 3.68 13.79 42.16
N GLY A 105 3.97 13.24 43.35
CA GLY A 105 5.14 13.62 44.13
C GLY A 105 6.33 13.59 43.18
N CYS A 106 6.98 14.73 43.09
CA CYS A 106 7.94 15.08 42.06
C CYS A 106 8.92 13.92 41.79
N ALA A 107 8.97 13.38 40.57
CA ALA A 107 10.08 12.52 40.12
C ALA A 107 11.43 13.27 40.06
N ASN A 108 11.42 14.55 40.46
CA ASN A 108 12.53 15.46 40.57
C ASN A 108 12.55 16.12 41.96
N ASP A 109 12.13 15.40 43.02
CA ASP A 109 12.49 15.80 44.37
C ASP A 109 14.00 16.00 44.41
N PRO A 110 14.49 17.16 44.90
CA PRO A 110 15.92 17.45 44.84
C PRO A 110 16.61 16.38 45.66
N HIS A 111 17.39 15.52 44.98
CA HIS A 111 18.32 14.60 45.63
C HIS A 111 19.08 15.41 46.69
N GLU A 112 18.76 15.16 47.95
CA GLU A 112 19.41 15.81 49.07
C GLU A 112 20.91 15.63 48.88
N LYS A 113 21.62 16.74 48.67
CA LYS A 113 23.07 16.75 48.75
C LYS A 113 23.41 16.28 50.16
N GLY A 114 23.86 15.03 50.29
CA GLY A 114 24.34 14.49 51.55
C GLY A 114 25.35 15.44 52.19
N PRO A 115 25.42 15.50 53.53
CA PRO A 115 26.32 16.39 54.24
C PRO A 115 27.74 15.82 54.19
N HIS A 116 28.40 15.89 53.03
CA HIS A 116 29.81 15.56 52.88
C HIS A 116 30.53 16.62 52.06
N ALA A 117 30.77 17.77 52.68
CA ALA A 117 32.01 18.53 52.52
C ALA A 117 32.00 19.74 53.47
N ALA A 118 32.63 19.60 54.64
CA ALA A 118 33.52 20.62 55.24
C ALA A 118 33.80 20.30 56.71
N ALA A 119 34.67 19.33 56.97
CA ALA A 119 35.58 19.36 58.12
C ALA A 119 36.49 18.13 58.01
N LEU A 120 37.74 18.33 57.59
CA LEU A 120 38.94 17.62 58.02
C LEU A 120 40.07 17.90 57.02
N PHE A 121 40.74 19.03 57.22
CA PHE A 121 42.18 19.16 56.97
C PHE A 121 42.74 20.09 58.05
N VAL A 122 43.08 19.50 59.19
CA VAL A 122 44.06 20.03 60.13
C VAL A 122 45.33 19.23 59.88
N SER A 123 46.43 19.90 59.49
CA SER A 123 47.76 19.71 60.07
C SER A 123 48.86 20.47 59.31
N GLY A 124 49.62 21.28 60.06
CA GLY A 124 51.02 21.64 59.80
C GLY A 124 51.26 23.00 59.13
N ALA A 125 52.15 23.88 59.59
CA ALA A 125 53.13 23.82 60.67
C ALA A 125 53.76 25.21 60.84
N SER A 126 54.10 25.53 62.09
CA SER A 126 55.11 26.51 62.57
C SER A 126 54.81 28.01 62.49
#